data_AF-A0A7C4SK00-F1
#
_entry.id   AF-A0A7C4SK00-F1
#
_cell.length_a   1.000
_cell.length_b   1.000
_cell.length_c   1.000
_cell.angle_alpha   90.00
_cell.angle_beta   90.00
_cell.angle_gamma   90.00
#
_symmetry.space_group_name_H-M   'P 1'
#
loop_
_entity.id
_entity.type
_entity.pdbx_description
1 polymer ?
#
loop_
_entity_poly.entity_id
_entity_poly.type
_entity_poly.pdbx_seq_one_letter_code
_entity_poly.pdbx_strand_id
1 'polypeptide(L)'
;MVTYAWCDSRLDQHSLDAVATVKKVRKLDSICYVLAVKLHREVGLNVEDAYELILTAVALHDIGKAFTNYQKTVEGHGNECRANFRYHEVVGASLLAESLIRTQLNDAAKYLITLAVLNHHYALRDLRLFTLSNFKQEVIRSAGSLVHGVVDDIRTIKSCMSLSSPTASDIFDSLLKVCEDGLDLERSLSYLIAGINKRQGGYEFLRRGGAKTLDYLVSATTGLINISDYLSGYCRRPGRRSIFAEKVLEELRTSCDALLSL
;
A
#
# COMPACT_ATOMS: atom_id res chain seq x y z
N MET A 1 13.69 6.08 -16.58
CA MET A 1 13.40 7.21 -15.66
C MET A 1 13.44 6.64 -14.26
N VAL A 2 14.21 7.24 -13.35
CA VAL A 2 14.25 6.82 -11.94
C VAL A 2 12.92 7.20 -11.28
N THR A 3 12.40 6.37 -10.38
CA THR A 3 11.20 6.74 -9.61
C THR A 3 11.56 7.07 -8.16
N TYR A 4 10.84 8.04 -7.62
CA TYR A 4 11.05 8.60 -6.29
C TYR A 4 9.80 8.43 -5.41
N ALA A 5 10.00 8.23 -4.11
CA ALA A 5 8.94 8.30 -3.09
C ALA A 5 8.78 9.70 -2.49
N TRP A 6 9.84 10.52 -2.55
CA TRP A 6 9.90 11.97 -2.31
C TRP A 6 11.30 12.48 -2.74
N CYS A 7 11.57 13.77 -2.59
CA CYS A 7 12.89 14.35 -2.94
C CYS A 7 14.03 13.63 -2.21
N ASP A 8 15.05 13.19 -2.93
CA ASP A 8 16.20 12.44 -2.39
C ASP A 8 15.89 11.03 -1.84
N SER A 9 14.71 10.47 -2.11
CA SER A 9 14.40 9.07 -1.79
C SER A 9 13.80 8.34 -2.98
N ARG A 10 14.49 7.28 -3.43
CA ARG A 10 13.96 6.37 -4.44
C ARG A 10 12.74 5.60 -3.89
N LEU A 11 11.83 5.22 -4.80
CA LEU A 11 10.61 4.51 -4.43
C LEU A 11 10.89 3.12 -3.86
N ASP A 12 11.72 2.33 -4.56
CA ASP A 12 12.18 1.00 -4.11
C ASP A 12 12.76 1.01 -2.70
N GLN A 13 13.68 1.95 -2.43
CA GLN A 13 14.35 2.06 -1.15
C GLN A 13 13.38 2.47 -0.04
N HIS A 14 12.44 3.38 -0.32
CA HIS A 14 11.44 3.77 0.66
C HIS A 14 10.52 2.59 1.02
N SER A 15 10.03 1.87 0.02
CA SER A 15 9.23 0.65 0.22
C SER A 15 9.96 -0.37 1.09
N LEU A 16 11.24 -0.61 0.81
CA LEU A 16 12.09 -1.52 1.60
C LEU A 16 12.34 -1.00 3.02
N ASP A 17 12.54 0.30 3.19
CA ASP A 17 12.72 0.93 4.51
C ASP A 17 11.46 0.81 5.37
N ALA A 18 10.26 0.95 4.79
CA ALA A 18 8.99 0.77 5.48
C ALA A 18 8.83 -0.68 5.97
N VAL A 19 9.09 -1.67 5.11
CA VAL A 19 9.08 -3.10 5.48
C VAL A 19 10.14 -3.39 6.55
N ALA A 20 11.36 -2.89 6.37
CA ALA A 20 12.44 -3.06 7.34
C ALA A 20 12.10 -2.43 8.69
N THR A 21 11.36 -1.32 8.70
CA THR A 21 10.87 -0.67 9.92
C THR A 21 9.89 -1.57 10.67
N VAL A 22 8.94 -2.20 9.98
CA VAL A 22 8.05 -3.19 10.60
C VAL A 22 8.85 -4.33 11.23
N LYS A 23 9.79 -4.93 10.49
CA LYS A 23 10.60 -6.06 10.98
C LYS A 23 11.55 -5.70 12.12
N LYS A 24 12.15 -4.50 12.11
CA LYS A 24 13.14 -4.07 13.12
C LYS A 24 12.49 -3.58 14.41
N VAL A 25 11.32 -2.97 14.35
CA VAL A 25 10.60 -2.53 15.54
C VAL A 25 9.78 -3.70 16.05
N ARG A 26 10.30 -4.43 17.05
CA ARG A 26 9.69 -5.65 17.65
C ARG A 26 8.16 -5.55 17.85
N LYS A 27 7.67 -4.37 18.22
CA LYS A 27 6.25 -4.10 18.47
C LYS A 27 5.42 -4.05 17.19
N LEU A 28 5.93 -3.43 16.12
CA LEU A 28 5.29 -3.44 14.81
C LEU A 28 5.31 -4.85 14.20
N ASP A 29 6.42 -5.57 14.36
CA ASP A 29 6.52 -6.97 13.97
C ASP A 29 5.48 -7.85 14.69
N SER A 30 5.34 -7.67 16.01
CA SER A 30 4.31 -8.36 16.81
C SER A 30 2.89 -8.03 16.36
N ILE A 31 2.61 -6.75 16.04
CA ILE A 31 1.32 -6.32 15.49
C ILE A 31 1.07 -7.02 14.14
N CYS A 32 2.06 -7.02 13.25
CA CYS A 32 1.99 -7.70 11.96
C CYS A 32 1.67 -9.19 12.12
N TYR A 33 2.34 -9.87 13.06
CA TYR A 33 2.07 -11.27 13.37
C TYR A 33 0.65 -11.51 13.93
N VAL A 34 0.17 -10.67 14.84
CA VAL A 34 -1.20 -10.76 15.37
C VAL A 34 -2.23 -10.57 14.26
N LEU A 35 -2.00 -9.62 13.35
CA LEU A 35 -2.83 -9.42 12.17
C LEU A 35 -2.80 -10.64 11.25
N ALA A 36 -1.64 -11.26 11.04
CA ALA A 36 -1.50 -12.46 10.25
C ALA A 36 -2.28 -13.65 10.85
N VAL A 37 -2.21 -13.86 12.17
CA VAL A 37 -2.98 -14.91 12.87
C VAL A 37 -4.48 -14.67 12.73
N LYS A 38 -4.95 -13.42 12.83
CA LYS A 38 -6.36 -13.09 12.61
C LYS A 38 -6.77 -13.33 11.16
N LEU A 39 -5.94 -12.89 10.22
CA LEU A 39 -6.19 -13.09 8.80
C LEU A 39 -6.25 -14.58 8.44
N HIS A 40 -5.36 -15.40 9.02
CA HIS A 40 -5.42 -16.86 8.88
C HIS A 40 -6.78 -17.43 9.27
N ARG A 41 -7.36 -16.98 10.40
CA ARG A 41 -8.66 -17.45 10.88
C ARG A 41 -9.82 -16.99 10.01
N GLU A 42 -9.78 -15.75 9.52
CA GLU A 42 -10.88 -15.16 8.75
C GLU A 42 -10.85 -15.56 7.27
N VAL A 43 -9.66 -15.84 6.73
CA VAL A 43 -9.43 -15.95 5.27
C VAL A 43 -8.79 -17.28 4.87
N GLY A 44 -8.35 -18.10 5.82
CA GLY A 44 -7.82 -19.44 5.57
C GLY A 44 -6.42 -19.48 4.95
N LEU A 45 -5.75 -18.33 4.80
CA LEU A 45 -4.32 -18.28 4.45
C LEU A 45 -3.51 -18.85 5.61
N ASN A 46 -2.42 -19.59 5.36
CA ASN A 46 -1.52 -19.92 6.45
C ASN A 46 -0.89 -18.63 7.05
N VAL A 47 -0.41 -18.71 8.29
CA VAL A 47 0.06 -17.52 9.02
C VAL A 47 1.26 -16.85 8.35
N GLU A 48 2.15 -17.62 7.73
CA GLU A 48 3.32 -17.10 7.01
C GLU A 48 2.90 -16.31 5.76
N ASP A 49 2.03 -16.88 4.92
CA ASP A 49 1.44 -16.21 3.76
C ASP A 49 0.67 -14.95 4.17
N ALA A 50 -0.08 -15.01 5.26
CA ALA A 50 -0.83 -13.87 5.79
C ALA A 50 0.11 -12.74 6.27
N TYR A 51 1.21 -13.10 6.95
CA TYR A 51 2.22 -12.15 7.41
C TYR A 51 2.92 -11.48 6.22
N GLU A 52 3.34 -12.26 5.22
CA GLU A 52 3.99 -11.72 4.03
C GLU A 52 3.03 -10.93 3.13
N LEU A 53 1.73 -11.26 3.12
CA LEU A 53 0.72 -10.44 2.44
C LEU A 53 0.62 -9.05 3.08
N ILE A 54 0.64 -8.96 4.41
CA ILE A 54 0.62 -7.69 5.14
C ILE A 54 1.89 -6.89 4.82
N LEU A 55 3.06 -7.52 4.82
CA LEU A 55 4.31 -6.86 4.42
C LEU A 55 4.32 -6.42 2.96
N THR A 56 3.66 -7.18 2.07
CA THR A 56 3.47 -6.79 0.67
C THR A 56 2.61 -5.53 0.56
N ALA A 57 1.56 -5.42 1.39
CA ALA A 57 0.76 -4.19 1.49
C ALA A 57 1.63 -3.00 1.91
N VAL A 58 2.50 -3.18 2.90
CA VAL A 58 3.46 -2.16 3.37
C VAL A 58 4.44 -1.77 2.27
N ALA A 59 4.99 -2.73 1.53
CA ALA A 59 5.95 -2.46 0.46
C ALA A 59 5.30 -1.68 -0.71
N LEU A 60 4.05 -1.98 -1.02
CA LEU A 60 3.37 -1.46 -2.21
C LEU A 60 2.45 -0.26 -1.94
N HIS A 61 2.33 0.21 -0.69
CA HIS A 61 1.38 1.29 -0.34
C HIS A 61 1.55 2.53 -1.22
N ASP A 62 2.80 2.84 -1.56
CA ASP A 62 3.20 4.05 -2.27
C ASP A 62 3.42 3.84 -3.77
N ILE A 63 3.10 2.67 -4.33
CA ILE A 63 3.41 2.34 -5.73
C ILE A 63 2.76 3.30 -6.73
N GLY A 64 1.65 3.95 -6.36
CA GLY A 64 1.00 4.97 -7.17
C GLY A 64 1.79 6.27 -7.33
N LYS A 65 2.89 6.45 -6.58
CA LYS A 65 3.86 7.52 -6.84
C LYS A 65 4.60 7.29 -8.15
N ALA A 66 4.64 6.08 -8.70
CA ALA A 66 5.29 5.77 -9.97
C ALA A 66 4.57 6.33 -11.23
N PHE A 67 3.63 7.25 -11.07
CA PHE A 67 2.95 7.92 -12.18
C PHE A 67 3.65 9.23 -12.55
N THR A 68 3.65 9.55 -13.86
CA THR A 68 4.52 10.60 -14.43
C THR A 68 4.32 11.97 -13.81
N ASN A 69 3.10 12.36 -13.46
CA ASN A 69 2.88 13.70 -12.90
C ASN A 69 3.42 13.82 -11.48
N TYR A 70 3.32 12.77 -10.64
CA TYR A 70 3.96 12.79 -9.33
C TYR A 70 5.48 12.93 -9.49
N GLN A 71 6.08 12.11 -10.35
CA GLN A 71 7.52 12.13 -10.56
C GLN A 71 8.01 13.47 -11.12
N LYS A 72 7.25 14.10 -12.04
CA LYS A 72 7.52 15.48 -12.50
C LYS A 72 7.45 16.50 -11.36
N THR A 73 6.59 16.32 -10.35
CA THR A 73 6.57 17.20 -9.19
C THR A 73 7.82 17.06 -8.34
N VAL A 74 8.36 15.84 -8.20
CA VAL A 74 9.63 15.59 -7.48
C VAL A 74 10.79 16.22 -8.24
N GLU A 75 10.91 15.93 -9.53
CA GLU A 75 11.98 16.44 -10.40
C GLU A 75 11.95 17.98 -10.49
N GLY A 76 10.75 18.58 -10.61
CA GLY A 76 10.58 20.02 -10.79
C GLY A 76 10.84 20.88 -9.55
N HIS A 77 10.82 20.30 -8.34
CA HIS A 77 11.04 21.05 -7.10
C HIS A 77 12.43 20.86 -6.50
N GLY A 78 13.28 20.02 -7.11
CA GLY A 78 14.66 19.78 -6.65
C GLY A 78 14.71 19.46 -5.15
N ASN A 79 15.49 20.25 -4.40
CA ASN A 79 15.70 20.07 -2.95
C ASN A 79 14.54 20.61 -2.08
N GLU A 80 13.64 21.42 -2.64
CA GLU A 80 12.48 21.91 -1.91
C GLU A 80 11.38 20.84 -1.93
N CYS A 81 11.45 19.88 -1.01
CA CYS A 81 10.53 18.73 -0.94
C CYS A 81 9.04 19.13 -0.75
N ARG A 82 8.40 19.56 -1.84
CA ARG A 82 6.99 19.97 -1.97
C ARG A 82 6.19 19.07 -2.92
N ALA A 83 6.76 17.92 -3.30
CA ALA A 83 6.06 16.93 -4.10
C ALA A 83 4.75 16.53 -3.42
N ASN A 84 3.64 16.70 -4.13
CA ASN A 84 2.31 16.38 -3.64
C ASN A 84 1.50 15.77 -4.77
N PHE A 85 0.94 14.60 -4.52
CA PHE A 85 -0.07 14.00 -5.38
C PHE A 85 -1.16 13.40 -4.51
N ARG A 86 -2.33 14.04 -4.57
CA ARG A 86 -3.49 13.74 -3.74
C ARG A 86 -4.10 12.34 -3.97
N TYR A 87 -3.69 11.63 -5.03
CA TYR A 87 -4.38 10.42 -5.47
C TYR A 87 -3.44 9.23 -5.71
N HIS A 88 -2.23 9.23 -5.14
CA HIS A 88 -1.28 8.12 -5.33
C HIS A 88 -1.81 6.82 -4.72
N GLU A 89 -2.50 6.88 -3.59
CA GLU A 89 -3.19 5.76 -2.97
C GLU A 89 -4.30 5.20 -3.87
N VAL A 90 -5.01 6.06 -4.61
CA VAL A 90 -6.09 5.65 -5.52
C VAL A 90 -5.54 4.94 -6.74
N VAL A 91 -4.54 5.52 -7.41
CA VAL A 91 -3.95 4.89 -8.60
C VAL A 91 -3.07 3.69 -8.24
N GLY A 92 -2.42 3.70 -7.07
CA GLY A 92 -1.69 2.56 -6.53
C GLY A 92 -2.62 1.39 -6.22
N ALA A 93 -3.77 1.64 -5.59
CA ALA A 93 -4.79 0.62 -5.37
C ALA A 93 -5.39 0.10 -6.67
N SER A 94 -5.61 0.94 -7.68
CA SER A 94 -6.06 0.51 -9.02
C SER A 94 -5.05 -0.43 -9.68
N LEU A 95 -3.77 -0.04 -9.69
CA LEU A 95 -2.70 -0.87 -10.24
C LEU A 95 -2.61 -2.22 -9.51
N LEU A 96 -2.65 -2.21 -8.18
CA LEU A 96 -2.64 -3.41 -7.38
C LEU A 96 -3.88 -4.28 -7.64
N ALA A 97 -5.07 -3.69 -7.68
CA ALA A 97 -6.32 -4.41 -7.94
C ALA A 97 -6.30 -5.12 -9.31
N GLU A 98 -5.79 -4.45 -10.36
CA GLU A 98 -5.63 -5.05 -11.69
C GLU A 98 -4.65 -6.24 -11.65
N SER A 99 -3.54 -6.10 -10.92
CA SER A 99 -2.58 -7.21 -10.76
C SER A 99 -3.17 -8.41 -10.03
N LEU A 100 -4.05 -8.19 -9.05
CA LEU A 100 -4.61 -9.27 -8.25
C LEU A 100 -5.58 -10.16 -9.04
N ILE A 101 -6.14 -9.70 -10.16
CA ILE A 101 -7.05 -10.51 -11.00
C ILE A 101 -6.41 -11.84 -11.40
N ARG A 102 -5.11 -11.83 -11.71
CA ARG A 102 -4.38 -13.00 -12.24
C ARG A 102 -3.85 -13.93 -11.14
N THR A 103 -3.93 -13.51 -9.88
CA THR A 103 -3.40 -14.26 -8.73
C THR A 103 -4.40 -15.28 -8.21
N GLN A 104 -3.89 -16.34 -7.56
CA GLN A 104 -4.71 -17.36 -6.90
C GLN A 104 -5.20 -16.96 -5.50
N LEU A 105 -4.93 -15.71 -5.07
CA LEU A 105 -5.45 -15.20 -3.80
C LEU A 105 -6.99 -15.27 -3.79
N ASN A 106 -7.56 -15.60 -2.64
CA ASN A 106 -9.00 -15.54 -2.48
C ASN A 106 -9.49 -14.08 -2.40
N ASP A 107 -10.80 -13.90 -2.57
CA ASP A 107 -11.41 -12.57 -2.67
C ASP A 107 -11.20 -11.72 -1.40
N ALA A 108 -11.19 -12.33 -0.21
CA ALA A 108 -11.01 -11.64 1.05
C ALA A 108 -9.57 -11.12 1.22
N ALA A 109 -8.57 -11.89 0.81
CA ALA A 109 -7.17 -11.47 0.82
C ALA A 109 -6.91 -10.34 -0.18
N LYS A 110 -7.47 -10.46 -1.40
CA LYS A 110 -7.43 -9.40 -2.43
C LYS A 110 -8.11 -8.12 -1.94
N TYR A 111 -9.29 -8.26 -1.33
CA TYR A 111 -10.02 -7.16 -0.71
C TYR A 111 -9.18 -6.44 0.33
N LEU A 112 -8.56 -7.17 1.26
CA LEU A 112 -7.76 -6.61 2.34
C LEU A 112 -6.58 -5.81 1.81
N ILE A 113 -5.75 -6.39 0.95
CA ILE A 113 -4.54 -5.73 0.48
C ILE A 113 -4.87 -4.49 -0.38
N THR A 114 -5.87 -4.58 -1.26
CA THR A 114 -6.31 -3.43 -2.08
C THR A 114 -6.84 -2.30 -1.21
N LEU A 115 -7.68 -2.58 -0.23
CA LEU A 115 -8.24 -1.53 0.62
C LEU A 115 -7.24 -0.99 1.64
N ALA A 116 -6.30 -1.80 2.13
CA ALA A 116 -5.24 -1.33 3.01
C ALA A 116 -4.35 -0.30 2.29
N VAL A 117 -3.96 -0.58 1.04
CA VAL A 117 -3.24 0.35 0.18
C VAL A 117 -4.11 1.56 -0.16
N LEU A 118 -5.39 1.38 -0.49
CA LEU A 118 -6.24 2.53 -0.79
C LEU A 118 -6.43 3.47 0.43
N ASN A 119 -6.47 2.91 1.64
CA ASN A 119 -6.84 3.66 2.83
C ASN A 119 -5.65 4.26 3.60
N HIS A 120 -4.40 4.08 3.16
CA HIS A 120 -3.25 4.50 3.97
C HIS A 120 -3.23 6.02 4.28
N HIS A 121 -3.58 6.89 3.34
CA HIS A 121 -3.83 8.32 3.63
C HIS A 121 -5.31 8.67 3.89
N TYR A 122 -6.11 7.71 4.36
CA TYR A 122 -7.55 7.85 4.63
C TYR A 122 -8.41 8.15 3.40
N ALA A 123 -8.01 7.78 2.18
CA ALA A 123 -8.82 8.06 0.99
C ALA A 123 -10.22 7.43 1.03
N LEU A 124 -10.43 6.35 1.81
CA LEU A 124 -11.77 5.78 2.03
C LEU A 124 -12.66 6.63 2.95
N ARG A 125 -12.12 7.57 3.74
CA ARG A 125 -13.00 8.51 4.50
C ARG A 125 -13.77 9.42 3.57
N ASP A 126 -13.23 9.64 2.38
CA ASP A 126 -13.82 10.39 1.29
C ASP A 126 -14.48 9.46 0.25
N LEU A 127 -15.12 8.37 0.70
CA LEU A 127 -15.95 7.50 -0.16
C LEU A 127 -16.96 8.28 -1.02
N ARG A 128 -17.41 9.44 -0.52
CA ARG A 128 -18.26 10.39 -1.25
C ARG A 128 -17.59 10.94 -2.52
N LEU A 129 -16.28 11.13 -2.55
CA LEU A 129 -15.55 11.58 -3.74
C LEU A 129 -15.65 10.56 -4.88
N PHE A 130 -15.64 9.25 -4.60
CA PHE A 130 -15.83 8.21 -5.61
C PHE A 130 -17.24 8.19 -6.24
N THR A 131 -18.20 8.94 -5.67
CA THR A 131 -19.54 9.10 -6.23
C THR A 131 -19.69 10.40 -7.03
N LEU A 132 -18.71 11.31 -7.00
CA LEU A 132 -18.73 12.54 -7.77
C LEU A 132 -18.39 12.26 -9.24
N SER A 133 -19.20 12.80 -10.14
CA SER A 133 -19.08 12.59 -11.60
C SER A 133 -17.71 12.95 -12.17
N ASN A 134 -17.01 13.93 -11.56
CA ASN A 134 -15.74 14.44 -12.07
C ASN A 134 -14.50 13.80 -11.41
N PHE A 135 -14.66 13.04 -10.33
CA PHE A 135 -13.53 12.50 -9.57
C PHE A 135 -12.62 11.62 -10.43
N LYS A 136 -13.20 10.69 -11.20
CA LYS A 136 -12.44 9.79 -12.09
C LYS A 136 -11.56 10.58 -13.06
N GLN A 137 -12.14 11.60 -13.71
CA GLN A 137 -11.42 12.43 -14.67
C GLN A 137 -10.32 13.26 -14.00
N GLU A 138 -10.56 13.73 -12.78
CA GLU A 138 -9.55 14.45 -12.01
C GLU A 138 -8.36 13.55 -11.65
N VAL A 139 -8.60 12.31 -11.21
CA VAL A 139 -7.55 11.33 -10.91
C VAL A 139 -6.72 11.02 -12.15
N ILE A 140 -7.36 10.69 -13.28
CA ILE A 140 -6.68 10.39 -14.54
C ILE A 140 -5.78 11.56 -14.97
N ARG A 141 -6.34 12.78 -14.99
CA ARG A 141 -5.60 13.99 -15.35
C ARG A 141 -4.43 14.26 -14.40
N SER A 142 -4.62 14.00 -13.11
CA SER A 142 -3.61 14.28 -12.08
C SER A 142 -2.51 13.25 -12.04
N ALA A 143 -2.77 11.99 -12.39
CA ALA A 143 -1.77 10.92 -12.36
C ALA A 143 -0.82 10.97 -13.57
N GLY A 144 -1.38 11.15 -14.78
CA GLY A 144 -0.62 10.91 -16.00
C GLY A 144 -0.48 9.41 -16.29
N SER A 145 0.68 8.99 -16.80
CA SER A 145 0.95 7.60 -17.22
C SER A 145 1.84 6.89 -16.22
N LEU A 146 1.79 5.56 -16.18
CA LEU A 146 2.73 4.76 -15.38
C LEU A 146 4.16 4.88 -15.94
N VAL A 147 5.14 5.10 -15.08
CA VAL A 147 6.55 5.25 -15.47
C VAL A 147 7.19 3.86 -15.61
N HIS A 148 7.84 3.59 -16.74
CA HIS A 148 8.46 2.28 -16.99
C HIS A 148 9.52 1.85 -15.95
N GLY A 149 10.20 2.82 -15.32
CA GLY A 149 11.19 2.56 -14.26
C GLY A 149 10.63 1.82 -13.05
N VAL A 150 9.30 1.85 -12.83
CA VAL A 150 8.64 1.12 -11.74
C VAL A 150 8.89 -0.38 -11.81
N VAL A 151 9.11 -0.94 -13.01
CA VAL A 151 9.35 -2.37 -13.20
C VAL A 151 10.64 -2.78 -12.47
N ASP A 152 11.69 -1.98 -12.58
CA ASP A 152 12.97 -2.26 -11.91
C ASP A 152 12.86 -2.06 -10.39
N ASP A 153 12.05 -1.08 -9.95
CA ASP A 153 11.77 -0.89 -8.53
C ASP A 153 11.04 -2.10 -7.94
N ILE A 154 10.03 -2.64 -8.64
CA ILE A 154 9.28 -3.82 -8.21
C ILE A 154 10.18 -5.07 -8.15
N ARG A 155 11.07 -5.27 -9.14
CA ARG A 155 12.06 -6.36 -9.12
C ARG A 155 13.00 -6.24 -7.92
N THR A 156 13.47 -5.03 -7.65
CA THR A 156 14.34 -4.71 -6.51
C THR A 156 13.63 -5.01 -5.19
N ILE A 157 12.40 -4.51 -5.02
CA ILE A 157 11.57 -4.78 -3.83
C ILE A 157 11.39 -6.29 -3.64
N LYS A 158 10.94 -7.01 -4.68
CA LYS A 158 10.71 -8.46 -4.63
C LYS A 158 11.96 -9.22 -4.17
N SER A 159 13.11 -8.94 -4.79
CA SER A 159 14.37 -9.62 -4.47
C SER A 159 14.88 -9.29 -3.05
N CYS A 160 14.78 -8.04 -2.62
CA CYS A 160 15.30 -7.60 -1.33
C CYS A 160 14.39 -7.92 -0.13
N MET A 161 13.08 -8.09 -0.34
CA MET A 161 12.17 -8.48 0.75
C MET A 161 12.41 -9.91 1.25
N SER A 162 13.05 -10.76 0.43
CA SER A 162 13.36 -12.17 0.74
C SER A 162 12.13 -12.94 1.23
N LEU A 163 11.00 -12.75 0.54
CA LEU A 163 9.72 -13.39 0.85
C LEU A 163 9.77 -14.89 0.52
N SER A 164 9.37 -15.74 1.46
CA SER A 164 9.30 -17.21 1.28
C SER A 164 7.94 -17.67 0.76
N SER A 165 6.89 -16.86 0.90
CA SER A 165 5.53 -17.17 0.50
C SER A 165 5.38 -17.19 -1.03
N PRO A 166 4.85 -18.29 -1.60
CA PRO A 166 4.42 -18.31 -3.00
C PRO A 166 3.34 -17.26 -3.28
N THR A 167 2.47 -16.99 -2.31
CA THR A 167 1.38 -16.02 -2.41
C THR A 167 1.93 -14.61 -2.62
N ALA A 168 2.93 -14.20 -1.82
CA ALA A 168 3.52 -12.89 -2.00
C ALA A 168 4.30 -12.78 -3.32
N SER A 169 5.06 -13.82 -3.70
CA SER A 169 5.76 -13.84 -4.99
C SER A 169 4.80 -13.70 -6.18
N ASP A 170 3.67 -14.40 -6.17
CA ASP A 170 2.65 -14.34 -7.23
C ASP A 170 2.08 -12.93 -7.41
N ILE A 171 1.89 -12.18 -6.31
CA ILE A 171 1.46 -10.77 -6.37
C ILE A 171 2.50 -9.92 -7.10
N PHE A 172 3.78 -10.05 -6.74
CA PHE A 172 4.85 -9.30 -7.39
C PHE A 172 5.00 -9.68 -8.88
N ASP A 173 4.90 -10.96 -9.22
CA ASP A 173 4.98 -11.43 -10.61
C ASP A 173 3.82 -10.92 -11.45
N SER A 174 2.60 -10.95 -10.91
CA SER A 174 1.44 -10.39 -11.58
C SER A 174 1.54 -8.87 -11.73
N LEU A 175 2.03 -8.18 -10.69
CA LEU A 175 2.23 -6.73 -10.72
C LEU A 175 3.26 -6.33 -11.78
N LEU A 176 4.40 -7.02 -11.85
CA LEU A 176 5.40 -6.83 -12.90
C LEU A 176 4.77 -6.94 -14.28
N LYS A 177 3.98 -8.00 -14.51
CA LYS A 177 3.32 -8.22 -15.78
C LYS A 177 2.36 -7.08 -16.14
N VAL A 178 1.56 -6.57 -15.18
CA VAL A 178 0.68 -5.41 -15.42
C VAL A 178 1.48 -4.15 -15.72
N CYS A 179 2.61 -3.92 -15.04
CA CYS A 179 3.48 -2.77 -15.31
C CYS A 179 4.18 -2.85 -16.67
N GLU A 180 4.57 -4.05 -17.12
CA GLU A 180 5.17 -4.31 -18.43
C GLU A 180 4.13 -4.20 -19.57
N ASP A 181 2.94 -4.77 -19.38
CA ASP A 181 1.81 -4.69 -20.32
C ASP A 181 1.27 -3.24 -20.45
N GLY A 182 1.44 -2.44 -19.38
CA GLY A 182 0.85 -1.11 -19.24
C GLY A 182 -0.55 -1.15 -18.60
N LEU A 183 -0.82 -0.20 -17.70
CA LEU A 183 -2.12 -0.08 -17.04
C LEU A 183 -3.07 0.82 -17.85
N ASP A 184 -4.22 0.27 -18.24
CA ASP A 184 -5.40 1.07 -18.62
C ASP A 184 -6.02 1.67 -17.35
N LEU A 185 -5.52 2.85 -16.96
CA LEU A 185 -5.90 3.49 -15.72
C LEU A 185 -7.39 3.85 -15.69
N GLU A 186 -7.98 4.28 -16.82
CA GLU A 186 -9.39 4.65 -16.85
C GLU A 186 -10.29 3.44 -16.59
N ARG A 187 -10.03 2.32 -17.26
CA ARG A 187 -10.77 1.07 -17.05
C ARG A 187 -10.57 0.56 -15.63
N SER A 188 -9.33 0.50 -15.16
CA SER A 188 -9.00 0.00 -13.83
C SER A 188 -9.64 0.85 -12.72
N LEU A 189 -9.62 2.18 -12.83
CA LEU A 189 -10.33 3.07 -11.90
C LEU A 189 -11.85 2.82 -11.93
N SER A 190 -12.42 2.63 -13.11
CA SER A 190 -13.87 2.36 -13.24
C SER A 190 -14.25 1.06 -12.52
N TYR A 191 -13.41 0.02 -12.64
CA TYR A 191 -13.60 -1.26 -11.94
C TYR A 191 -13.37 -1.16 -10.43
N LEU A 192 -12.36 -0.41 -9.99
CA LEU A 192 -12.10 -0.14 -8.57
C LEU A 192 -13.30 0.58 -7.94
N ILE A 193 -13.76 1.67 -8.56
CA ILE A 193 -14.89 2.49 -8.07
C ILE A 193 -16.17 1.67 -8.02
N ALA A 194 -16.50 0.94 -9.08
CA ALA A 194 -17.68 0.09 -9.11
C ALA A 194 -17.60 -1.01 -8.04
N GLY A 195 -16.42 -1.64 -7.85
CA GLY A 195 -16.20 -2.69 -6.87
C GLY A 195 -16.39 -2.21 -5.43
N ILE A 196 -15.79 -1.06 -5.08
CA ILE A 196 -15.95 -0.41 -3.76
C ILE A 196 -17.41 -0.09 -3.49
N ASN A 197 -18.12 0.46 -4.48
CA ASN A 197 -19.54 0.79 -4.39
C ASN A 197 -20.47 -0.42 -4.55
N LYS A 198 -19.93 -1.65 -4.57
CA LYS A 198 -20.66 -2.91 -4.73
C LYS A 198 -21.52 -3.00 -6.00
N ARG A 199 -21.20 -2.24 -7.05
CA ARG A 199 -21.92 -2.19 -8.33
C ARG A 199 -21.43 -3.26 -9.31
N GLN A 200 -22.31 -3.68 -10.22
CA GLN A 200 -21.93 -4.59 -11.32
C GLN A 200 -20.83 -3.96 -12.20
N GLY A 201 -20.01 -4.82 -12.79
CA GLY A 201 -18.87 -4.40 -13.63
C GLY A 201 -17.67 -3.89 -12.83
N GLY A 202 -17.68 -3.99 -11.50
CA GLY A 202 -16.50 -3.74 -10.67
C GLY A 202 -15.64 -4.99 -10.45
N TYR A 203 -14.49 -4.83 -9.80
CA TYR A 203 -13.71 -5.99 -9.36
C TYR A 203 -14.53 -6.85 -8.40
N GLU A 204 -14.79 -8.11 -8.79
CA GLU A 204 -15.69 -9.00 -8.04
C GLU A 204 -15.19 -9.29 -6.62
N PHE A 205 -13.88 -9.38 -6.42
CA PHE A 205 -13.29 -9.57 -5.09
C PHE A 205 -13.58 -8.38 -4.16
N LEU A 206 -13.68 -7.16 -4.69
CA LEU A 206 -14.09 -5.99 -3.90
C LEU A 206 -15.56 -6.05 -3.51
N ARG A 207 -16.40 -6.66 -4.35
CA ARG A 207 -17.82 -6.91 -4.04
C ARG A 207 -17.99 -7.98 -2.97
N ARG A 208 -17.34 -9.13 -3.14
CA ARG A 208 -17.54 -10.34 -2.35
C ARG A 208 -16.73 -10.38 -1.06
N GLY A 209 -15.54 -9.79 -1.04
CA GLY A 209 -14.63 -9.83 0.11
C GLY A 209 -14.99 -8.91 1.27
N GLY A 210 -16.10 -8.16 1.21
CA GLY A 210 -16.49 -7.23 2.27
C GLY A 210 -17.21 -7.92 3.43
N ALA A 211 -16.52 -8.16 4.53
CA ALA A 211 -17.09 -8.56 5.82
C ALA A 211 -16.64 -7.58 6.92
N LYS A 212 -17.48 -7.35 7.94
CA LYS A 212 -17.15 -6.41 9.03
C LYS A 212 -15.83 -6.73 9.73
N THR A 213 -15.50 -8.02 9.89
CA THR A 213 -14.21 -8.44 10.48
C THR A 213 -13.03 -8.09 9.58
N LEU A 214 -13.20 -8.11 8.25
CA LEU A 214 -12.18 -7.68 7.30
C LEU A 214 -11.99 -6.17 7.28
N ASP A 215 -13.03 -5.37 7.51
CA ASP A 215 -12.91 -3.91 7.62
C ASP A 215 -12.00 -3.49 8.80
N TYR A 216 -12.07 -4.23 9.91
CA TYR A 216 -11.14 -4.05 11.03
C TYR A 216 -9.71 -4.40 10.62
N LEU A 217 -9.50 -5.53 9.92
CA LEU A 217 -8.16 -5.94 9.46
C LEU A 217 -7.57 -4.97 8.44
N VAL A 218 -8.40 -4.41 7.54
CA VAL A 218 -8.02 -3.32 6.63
C VAL A 218 -7.55 -2.12 7.45
N SER A 219 -8.35 -1.67 8.42
CA SER A 219 -8.03 -0.49 9.24
C SER A 219 -6.75 -0.68 10.06
N ALA A 220 -6.55 -1.87 10.65
CA ALA A 220 -5.37 -2.18 11.43
C ALA A 220 -4.11 -2.32 10.56
N THR A 221 -4.24 -2.94 9.38
CA THR A 221 -3.15 -3.00 8.39
C THR A 221 -2.78 -1.61 7.89
N THR A 222 -3.76 -0.75 7.60
CA THR A 222 -3.55 0.67 7.29
C THR A 222 -2.81 1.40 8.41
N GLY A 223 -3.17 1.16 9.67
CA GLY A 223 -2.46 1.74 10.81
C GLY A 223 -0.99 1.31 10.86
N LEU A 224 -0.71 0.03 10.60
CA LEU A 224 0.66 -0.49 10.50
C LEU A 224 1.44 0.18 9.37
N ILE A 225 0.85 0.30 8.17
CA ILE A 225 1.43 1.00 7.02
C ILE A 225 1.82 2.42 7.44
N ASN A 226 0.88 3.19 7.98
CA ASN A 226 1.10 4.60 8.32
C ASN A 226 2.19 4.80 9.37
N ILE A 227 2.24 3.95 10.41
CA ILE A 227 3.29 4.03 11.43
C ILE A 227 4.64 3.69 10.80
N SER A 228 4.71 2.64 9.97
CA SER A 228 5.96 2.21 9.32
C SER A 228 6.49 3.23 8.32
N ASP A 229 5.62 3.78 7.46
CA ASP A 229 5.94 4.85 6.51
C ASP A 229 6.49 6.05 7.27
N TYR A 230 5.75 6.55 8.26
CA TYR A 230 6.14 7.71 9.05
C TYR A 230 7.51 7.55 9.74
N LEU A 231 7.73 6.40 10.38
CA LEU A 231 9.01 6.11 11.06
C LEU A 231 10.16 5.94 10.06
N SER A 232 9.92 5.33 8.90
CA SER A 232 10.93 5.19 7.85
C SER A 232 11.35 6.56 7.29
N GLY A 233 10.38 7.45 7.04
CA GLY A 233 10.63 8.82 6.61
C GLY A 233 11.34 9.67 7.66
N TYR A 234 11.05 9.45 8.95
CA TYR A 234 11.75 10.10 10.06
C TYR A 234 13.25 9.73 10.09
N CYS A 235 13.58 8.44 9.98
CA CYS A 235 14.96 7.96 9.99
C CYS A 235 15.82 8.53 8.85
N ARG A 236 15.21 8.85 7.70
CA ARG A 236 15.89 9.38 6.50
C ARG A 236 16.06 10.90 6.50
N ARG A 237 15.46 11.64 7.45
CA ARG A 237 15.47 13.12 7.47
C ARG A 237 16.24 13.66 8.69
N PRO A 238 17.59 13.58 8.70
CA PRO A 238 18.40 14.08 9.81
C PRO A 238 18.18 15.60 9.98
N GLY A 239 17.78 16.03 11.17
CA GLY A 239 17.54 17.44 11.53
C GLY A 239 16.09 17.83 11.78
N ARG A 240 15.11 17.01 11.36
CA ARG A 240 13.70 17.19 11.75
C ARG A 240 13.36 16.27 12.93
N ARG A 241 13.78 16.64 14.15
CA ARG A 241 13.26 15.98 15.36
C ARG A 241 11.74 16.20 15.40
N SER A 242 11.00 15.11 15.19
CA SER A 242 9.55 15.10 15.34
C SER A 242 9.25 14.57 16.72
N ILE A 243 8.75 15.45 17.59
CA ILE A 243 8.22 15.09 18.91
C ILE A 243 7.16 13.97 18.76
N PHE A 244 6.43 13.95 17.66
CA PHE A 244 5.47 12.89 17.38
C PHE A 244 6.13 11.54 17.10
N ALA A 245 7.23 11.48 16.34
CA ALA A 245 7.98 10.23 16.10
C ALA A 245 8.55 9.67 17.41
N GLU A 246 9.14 10.55 18.22
CA GLU A 246 9.68 10.18 19.54
C GLU A 246 8.58 9.65 20.45
N LYS A 247 7.42 10.32 20.52
CA LYS A 247 6.24 9.85 21.27
C LYS A 247 5.68 8.54 20.74
N VAL A 248 5.58 8.35 19.43
CA VAL A 248 5.12 7.06 18.87
C VAL A 248 6.07 5.93 19.26
N LEU A 249 7.39 6.15 19.20
CA LEU A 249 8.37 5.15 19.64
C LEU A 249 8.29 4.89 21.15
N GLU A 250 8.05 5.92 21.96
CA GLU A 250 7.83 5.81 23.41
C GLU A 250 6.54 5.05 23.76
N GLU A 251 5.44 5.37 23.08
CA GLU A 251 4.15 4.71 23.24
C GLU A 251 4.20 3.25 22.79
N LEU A 252 4.88 2.95 21.67
CA LEU A 252 5.13 1.57 21.23
C LEU A 252 5.95 0.79 22.27
N ARG A 253 6.86 1.45 22.99
CA ARG A 253 7.60 0.83 24.11
C ARG A 253 6.67 0.55 25.31
N THR A 254 5.74 1.45 25.62
CA THR A 254 4.91 1.43 26.84
C THR A 254 3.61 0.61 26.72
N SER A 255 2.91 0.67 25.59
CA SER A 255 1.52 0.19 25.41
C SER A 255 1.32 -1.33 25.37
N CYS A 256 2.37 -2.15 25.50
CA CYS A 256 2.25 -3.61 25.35
C CYS A 256 2.26 -4.40 26.65
N ASP A 257 2.63 -3.81 27.78
CA ASP A 257 2.46 -4.48 29.07
C ASP A 257 0.96 -4.70 29.37
N ALA A 258 0.09 -3.87 28.79
CA ALA A 258 -1.37 -3.96 28.90
C ALA A 258 -2.04 -4.93 27.89
N LEU A 259 -1.42 -5.18 26.72
CA LEU A 259 -1.98 -6.04 25.66
C LEU A 259 -1.52 -7.50 25.78
N LEU A 260 -0.42 -7.76 26.49
CA LEU A 260 0.05 -9.11 26.82
C LEU A 260 -0.45 -9.58 28.21
N SER A 261 -1.15 -8.70 28.94
CA SER A 261 -1.82 -9.00 30.22
C SER A 261 -3.34 -9.23 30.07
N LEU A 262 -3.84 -9.33 28.84
CA LEU A 262 -5.22 -9.69 28.47
C LEU A 262 -5.21 -11.00 27.68
#